data_AF-A0A524MYM8-F1
#
_entry.id   AF-A0A524MYM8-F1
#
_cell.length_a   1.000
_cell.length_b   1.000
_cell.length_c   1.000
_cell.angle_alpha   90.00
_cell.angle_beta   90.00
_cell.angle_gamma   90.00
#
_symmetry.space_group_name_H-M   'P 1'
#
loop_
_entity.id
_entity.type
_entity.pdbx_description
1 polymer ?
#
loop_
_entity_poly.entity_id
_entity_poly.type
_entity_poly.pdbx_seq_one_letter_code
_entity_poly.pdbx_strand_id
1 'polypeptide(L)'
;MPLKMRLNETGFNSVLKPYQIEALKYLWANPEKGHSSKNVFDAVNEAMLGQGTISRASIINSLNDLVDDGVLDYTEITGKGGHRRIYKPAFDEPGFKQYIAETMLKKLLTEFPEETKKAV
;
A
#
# COMPACT_ATOMS: atom_id res chain seq x y z
N MET A 1 1.65 -8.14 1.46
CA MET A 1 2.97 -7.54 1.79
C MET A 1 3.34 -7.86 3.24
N PRO A 2 4.55 -8.36 3.55
CA PRO A 2 4.97 -8.45 4.95
C PRO A 2 5.11 -7.04 5.56
N LEU A 3 4.22 -6.67 6.48
CA LEU A 3 4.33 -5.43 7.24
C LEU A 3 5.57 -5.49 8.15
N LYS A 4 6.46 -4.52 8.00
CA LYS A 4 7.66 -4.37 8.83
C LYS A 4 7.67 -2.99 9.47
N MET A 5 7.51 -2.94 10.80
CA MET A 5 7.58 -1.71 11.60
C MET A 5 9.04 -1.25 11.75
N ARG A 6 9.29 0.02 11.45
CA ARG A 6 10.53 0.75 11.75
C ARG A 6 10.22 1.73 12.87
N LEU A 7 10.77 1.46 14.06
CA LEU A 7 10.46 2.22 15.28
C LEU A 7 11.15 3.61 15.33
N ASN A 8 12.14 3.83 14.48
CA ASN A 8 12.87 5.10 14.36
C ASN A 8 12.27 6.05 13.31
N GLU A 9 11.22 5.63 12.61
CA GLU A 9 10.55 6.38 11.54
C GLU A 9 9.16 6.80 11.99
N THR A 10 8.59 7.83 11.35
CA THR A 10 7.29 8.40 11.73
C THR A 10 6.22 8.22 10.65
N GLY A 11 4.95 8.23 11.05
CA GLY A 11 3.82 8.12 10.13
C GLY A 11 3.90 6.88 9.23
N PHE A 12 3.57 7.02 7.95
CA PHE A 12 3.66 5.91 7.00
C PHE A 12 5.08 5.44 6.73
N ASN A 13 6.11 6.28 6.94
CA ASN A 13 7.51 5.86 6.76
C ASN A 13 7.91 4.78 7.77
N SER A 14 7.15 4.58 8.84
CA SER A 14 7.35 3.46 9.77
C SER A 14 7.08 2.09 9.14
N VAL A 15 6.21 1.99 8.13
CA VAL A 15 5.79 0.70 7.56
C VAL A 15 5.92 0.61 6.04
N LEU A 16 5.87 1.74 5.33
CA LEU A 16 5.95 1.82 3.87
C LEU A 16 7.22 2.50 3.37
N LYS A 17 7.70 2.08 2.20
CA LYS A 17 8.75 2.79 1.47
C LYS A 17 8.17 4.08 0.86
N PRO A 18 8.98 5.13 0.61
CA PRO A 18 8.48 6.40 0.07
C PRO A 18 7.61 6.26 -1.18
N TYR A 19 8.03 5.42 -2.14
CA TYR A 19 7.26 5.22 -3.36
C TYR A 19 5.91 4.52 -3.16
N GLN A 20 5.78 3.69 -2.11
CA GLN A 20 4.52 3.02 -1.78
C GLN A 20 3.53 4.03 -1.18
N ILE A 21 4.05 5.01 -0.42
CA ILE A 21 3.27 6.11 0.13
C ILE A 21 2.70 6.95 -1.02
N GLU A 22 3.55 7.35 -1.98
CA GLU A 22 3.09 8.13 -3.13
C GLU A 22 2.11 7.35 -4.01
N ALA A 23 2.29 6.03 -4.15
CA ALA A 23 1.34 5.17 -4.85
C ALA A 23 -0.05 5.18 -4.19
N LEU A 24 -0.10 5.02 -2.86
CA LEU A 24 -1.36 5.05 -2.11
C LEU A 24 -2.02 6.44 -2.14
N LYS A 25 -1.26 7.52 -1.94
CA LYS A 25 -1.76 8.89 -2.06
C LYS A 25 -2.41 9.15 -3.42
N TYR A 26 -1.77 8.69 -4.50
CA TYR A 26 -2.33 8.82 -5.85
C TYR A 26 -3.67 8.08 -6.00
N LEU A 27 -3.78 6.88 -5.44
CA LEU A 27 -5.02 6.10 -5.46
C LEU A 27 -6.11 6.72 -4.57
N TRP A 28 -5.76 7.24 -3.39
CA TRP A 28 -6.68 7.94 -2.50
C TRP A 28 -7.16 9.28 -3.04
N ALA A 29 -6.42 9.91 -3.96
CA ALA A 29 -6.84 11.18 -4.55
C ALA A 29 -8.10 11.05 -5.42
N ASN A 30 -8.39 9.86 -5.96
CA ASN A 30 -9.61 9.58 -6.72
C ASN A 30 -10.09 8.14 -6.46
N PRO A 31 -10.65 7.85 -5.26
CA PRO A 31 -10.89 6.47 -4.81
C PRO A 31 -11.89 5.72 -5.68
N GLU A 32 -12.88 6.43 -6.24
CA GLU A 32 -13.87 5.85 -7.16
C GLU A 32 -13.28 5.47 -8.51
N LYS A 33 -12.21 6.15 -8.93
CA LYS A 33 -11.56 5.93 -10.21
C LYS A 33 -10.50 4.86 -10.05
N GLY A 34 -10.66 3.76 -10.79
CA GLY A 34 -9.64 2.74 -10.84
C GLY A 34 -8.44 3.19 -11.69
N HIS A 35 -7.23 2.83 -11.27
CA HIS A 35 -6.00 3.19 -11.97
C HIS A 35 -5.18 1.97 -12.39
N SER A 36 -4.63 1.98 -13.60
CA SER A 36 -3.71 0.92 -14.02
C SER A 36 -2.35 1.06 -13.35
N SER A 37 -1.57 -0.03 -13.28
CA SER A 37 -0.19 0.02 -12.79
C SER A 37 0.71 1.00 -13.58
N LYS A 38 0.39 1.28 -14.85
CA LYS A 38 1.07 2.33 -15.61
C LYS A 38 0.77 3.72 -15.06
N ASN A 39 -0.50 4.01 -14.78
CA ASN A 39 -0.88 5.32 -14.24
C ASN A 39 -0.22 5.57 -12.89
N VAL A 40 -0.21 4.56 -12.01
CA VAL A 40 0.46 4.65 -10.71
C VAL A 40 1.97 4.83 -10.88
N PHE A 41 2.61 4.07 -11.78
CA PHE A 41 4.04 4.21 -12.06
C PHE A 41 4.41 5.61 -12.56
N ASP A 42 3.63 6.17 -13.49
CA ASP A 42 3.89 7.50 -14.05
C ASP A 42 3.75 8.57 -12.94
N ALA A 43 2.66 8.52 -12.15
CA ALA A 43 2.42 9.44 -11.06
C ALA A 43 3.47 9.38 -9.94
N VAL A 44 3.89 8.16 -9.56
CA VAL A 44 4.92 7.98 -8.51
C VAL A 44 6.27 8.52 -8.96
N ASN A 45 6.68 8.27 -10.21
CA ASN A 45 7.97 8.78 -10.68
C ASN A 45 7.96 10.30 -10.90
N GLU A 46 6.81 10.87 -11.25
CA GLU A 46 6.62 12.32 -11.27
C GLU A 46 6.74 12.93 -9.86
N ALA A 47 6.07 12.34 -8.86
CA ALA A 47 6.14 12.79 -7.47
C ALA A 47 7.56 12.64 -6.86
N MET A 48 8.37 11.72 -7.38
CA MET A 48 9.72 11.41 -6.89
C MET A 48 10.85 12.01 -7.75
N LEU A 49 10.56 12.94 -8.65
CA LEU A 49 11.58 13.57 -9.50
C LEU A 49 12.74 14.13 -8.65
N GLY A 50 13.97 13.81 -9.06
CA GLY A 50 15.20 14.19 -8.35
C GLY A 50 15.58 13.29 -7.16
N GLN A 51 14.73 12.32 -6.77
CA GLN A 51 14.99 11.37 -5.67
C GLN A 51 15.29 9.95 -6.17
N GLY A 52 15.35 9.75 -7.47
CA GLY A 52 15.55 8.45 -8.13
C GLY A 52 14.32 8.01 -8.93
N THR A 53 14.42 6.85 -9.57
CA THR A 53 13.35 6.29 -10.41
C THR A 53 12.99 4.90 -9.90
N ILE A 54 11.70 4.63 -9.76
CA ILE A 54 11.20 3.33 -9.31
C ILE A 54 10.81 2.52 -10.53
N SER A 55 11.24 1.25 -10.55
CA SER A 55 10.90 0.36 -11.66
C SER A 55 9.39 0.09 -11.70
N ARG A 56 8.85 -0.08 -12.91
CA ARG A 56 7.44 -0.46 -13.10
C ARG A 56 7.12 -1.81 -12.46
N ALA A 57 8.08 -2.74 -12.42
CA ALA A 57 7.92 -4.03 -11.76
C ALA A 57 7.73 -3.87 -10.25
N SER A 58 8.48 -2.97 -9.60
CA SER A 58 8.34 -2.68 -8.16
C SER A 58 6.95 -2.12 -7.82
N ILE A 59 6.41 -1.25 -8.69
CA ILE A 59 5.04 -0.75 -8.55
C ILE A 59 4.03 -1.89 -8.69
N ILE A 60 4.13 -2.72 -9.73
CA ILE A 60 3.22 -3.85 -9.95
C ILE A 60 3.23 -4.81 -8.77
N ASN A 61 4.41 -5.20 -8.29
CA ASN A 61 4.53 -6.12 -7.16
C ASN A 61 3.92 -5.51 -5.89
N SER A 62 4.19 -4.24 -5.60
CA SER A 62 3.59 -3.57 -4.44
C SER A 62 2.08 -3.49 -4.52
N LEU A 63 1.51 -3.18 -5.70
CA LEU A 63 0.06 -3.11 -5.88
C LEU A 63 -0.59 -4.48 -5.73
N ASN A 64 0.03 -5.54 -6.25
CA ASN A 64 -0.46 -6.90 -6.07
C ASN A 64 -0.36 -7.35 -4.61
N ASP A 65 0.75 -7.06 -3.94
CA ASP A 65 0.91 -7.41 -2.52
C ASP A 65 -0.13 -6.70 -1.64
N LEU A 66 -0.56 -5.49 -2.01
CA LEU A 66 -1.63 -4.76 -1.32
C LEU A 66 -3.03 -5.29 -1.66
N VAL A 67 -3.22 -5.84 -2.86
CA VAL A 67 -4.45 -6.58 -3.21
C VAL A 67 -4.54 -7.85 -2.37
N ASP A 68 -3.46 -8.60 -2.26
CA ASP A 68 -3.42 -9.85 -1.49
C ASP A 68 -3.68 -9.60 0.00
N ASP A 69 -3.30 -8.43 0.52
CA ASP A 69 -3.58 -7.98 1.88
C ASP A 69 -4.99 -7.38 2.06
N GLY A 70 -5.79 -7.26 0.99
CA GLY A 70 -7.11 -6.64 1.03
C GLY A 70 -7.10 -5.12 1.19
N VAL A 71 -5.95 -4.47 1.00
CA VAL A 71 -5.80 -3.00 1.08
C VAL A 71 -6.27 -2.32 -0.20
N LEU A 72 -6.07 -2.99 -1.33
CA LEU A 72 -6.56 -2.57 -2.63
C LEU A 72 -7.53 -3.61 -3.19
N ASP A 73 -8.54 -3.14 -3.90
CA ASP A 73 -9.33 -3.95 -4.81
C ASP A 73 -8.78 -3.85 -6.23
N TYR A 74 -9.20 -4.78 -7.10
CA TYR A 74 -8.96 -4.65 -8.52
C TYR A 74 -10.14 -5.14 -9.36
N THR A 75 -10.28 -4.52 -10.53
CA THR A 75 -11.06 -5.08 -11.64
C THR A 75 -10.12 -5.45 -12.77
N GLU A 76 -10.43 -6.53 -13.48
CA GLU A 76 -9.66 -6.93 -14.65
C GLU A 76 -10.31 -6.41 -15.94
N ILE A 77 -9.50 -5.81 -16.81
CA ILE A 77 -9.91 -5.40 -18.14
C ILE A 77 -9.05 -6.09 -19.19
N THR A 78 -9.63 -6.34 -20.36
CA THR A 78 -8.90 -6.84 -21.53
C THR A 78 -8.64 -5.70 -22.51
N GLY A 79 -7.42 -5.60 -23.04
CA GLY A 79 -7.08 -4.64 -24.06
C GLY A 79 -5.94 -5.10 -24.97
N LYS A 80 -5.42 -4.19 -25.80
CA LYS A 80 -4.23 -4.48 -26.61
C LYS A 80 -3.06 -4.83 -25.69
N GLY A 81 -2.53 -6.05 -25.79
CA GLY A 81 -1.46 -6.55 -24.92
C GLY A 81 -1.94 -7.36 -23.69
N GLY A 82 -3.19 -7.83 -23.68
CA GLY A 82 -3.68 -8.82 -22.71
C GLY A 82 -4.47 -8.23 -21.54
N HIS A 83 -4.57 -9.04 -20.48
CA HIS A 83 -5.28 -8.71 -19.25
C HIS A 83 -4.53 -7.65 -18.44
N ARG A 84 -5.26 -6.69 -17.89
CA ARG A 84 -4.71 -5.61 -17.07
C ARG A 84 -5.57 -5.43 -15.83
N ARG A 85 -4.91 -5.34 -14.67
CA ARG A 85 -5.56 -4.94 -13.42
C ARG A 85 -5.71 -3.43 -13.35
N ILE A 86 -6.89 -3.00 -12.92
CA ILE A 86 -7.24 -1.65 -12.57
C ILE A 86 -7.48 -1.63 -11.06
N TYR A 87 -6.59 -0.95 -10.33
CA TYR A 87 -6.56 -0.96 -8.87
C TYR A 87 -7.41 0.17 -8.30
N LYS A 88 -8.08 -0.10 -7.18
CA LYS A 88 -8.85 0.86 -6.39
C LYS A 88 -8.51 0.70 -4.90
N PRO A 89 -8.51 1.79 -4.12
CA PRO A 89 -8.35 1.68 -2.67
C PRO A 89 -9.58 1.02 -2.04
N ALA A 90 -9.36 -0.02 -1.22
CA ALA A 90 -10.41 -0.58 -0.35
C ALA A 90 -10.56 0.23 0.95
N PHE A 91 -9.49 0.91 1.35
CA PHE A 91 -9.47 1.82 2.49
C PHE A 91 -9.07 3.23 2.04
N ASP A 92 -9.63 4.25 2.69
CA ASP A 92 -9.08 5.60 2.67
C ASP A 92 -7.83 5.70 3.57
N GLU A 93 -7.21 6.88 3.62
CA GLU A 93 -5.98 7.07 4.41
C GLU A 93 -6.18 6.76 5.91
N PRO A 94 -7.24 7.26 6.61
CA PRO A 94 -7.54 6.88 7.99
C PRO A 94 -7.79 5.37 8.16
N GLY A 95 -8.59 4.77 7.29
CA GLY A 95 -8.89 3.34 7.34
C GLY A 95 -7.65 2.48 7.18
N PHE A 96 -6.72 2.88 6.32
CA PHE A 96 -5.45 2.16 6.17
C PHE A 96 -4.53 2.31 7.39
N LYS A 97 -4.52 3.47 8.06
CA LYS A 97 -3.81 3.64 9.34
C LYS A 97 -4.37 2.71 10.41
N GLN A 98 -5.70 2.59 10.48
CA GLN A 98 -6.37 1.65 11.38
C GLN A 98 -6.01 0.20 11.04
N TYR A 99 -6.06 -0.18 9.76
CA TYR A 99 -5.65 -1.52 9.30
C TYR A 99 -4.22 -1.88 9.75
N ILE A 100 -3.26 -0.96 9.61
CA ILE A 100 -1.88 -1.18 10.08
C ILE A 100 -1.85 -1.43 11.59
N ALA A 101 -2.53 -0.57 12.37
CA ALA A 101 -2.54 -0.68 13.83
C ALA A 101 -3.17 -1.99 14.29
N GLU A 102 -4.35 -2.34 13.75
CA GLU A 102 -5.04 -3.59 14.06
C GLU A 102 -4.22 -4.82 13.68
N THR A 103 -3.58 -4.80 12.51
CA THR A 103 -2.75 -5.93 12.06
C THR A 103 -1.57 -6.17 13.00
N MET A 104 -0.89 -5.09 13.43
CA MET A 104 0.22 -5.18 14.37
C MET A 104 -0.22 -5.64 15.75
N LEU A 105 -1.28 -5.03 16.31
CA LEU A 105 -1.81 -5.38 17.62
C LEU A 105 -2.33 -6.82 17.65
N LYS A 106 -3.05 -7.25 16.62
CA LYS A 106 -3.51 -8.64 16.50
C LYS A 106 -2.35 -9.62 16.45
N LYS A 107 -1.27 -9.29 15.72
CA LYS A 107 -0.07 -10.13 15.71
C LYS A 107 0.58 -10.20 17.08
N LEU A 108 0.74 -9.08 17.78
CA LEU A 108 1.28 -9.04 19.14
C LEU A 108 0.41 -9.81 20.14
N LEU A 109 -0.91 -9.64 20.11
CA LEU A 109 -1.85 -10.40 20.93
C LEU A 109 -1.81 -11.92 20.64
N THR A 110 -1.47 -12.31 19.40
CA THR A 110 -1.37 -13.73 19.03
C THR A 110 -0.05 -14.34 19.51
N GLU A 111 1.07 -13.64 19.34
CA GLU A 111 2.41 -14.17 19.63
C GLU A 111 2.85 -13.94 21.09
N PHE A 112 2.42 -12.83 21.71
CA PHE A 112 2.77 -12.39 23.06
C PHE A 112 1.52 -11.91 23.82
N PRO A 113 0.50 -12.78 24.03
CA PRO A 113 -0.81 -12.37 24.51
C PRO A 113 -0.78 -11.64 25.86
N GLU A 114 -0.06 -12.19 26.84
CA GLU A 114 -0.08 -11.69 28.22
C GLU A 114 0.79 -10.44 28.37
N GLU A 115 1.94 -10.39 27.71
CA GLU A 115 2.81 -9.21 27.66
C GLU A 115 2.12 -8.05 26.95
N THR A 116 1.44 -8.33 25.83
CA THR A 116 0.72 -7.30 25.06
C THR A 116 -0.41 -6.71 25.89
N LYS A 117 -1.26 -7.54 26.52
CA LYS A 117 -2.36 -7.06 27.38
C LYS A 117 -1.90 -6.23 28.59
N LYS A 118 -0.67 -6.42 29.07
CA LYS A 118 -0.10 -5.61 30.16
C LYS A 118 0.44 -4.26 29.69
N ALA A 119 0.80 -4.16 28.41
CA ALA A 119 1.49 -3.01 27.84
C ALA A 119 0.54 -1.96 27.21
N VAL A 120 -0.70 -2.35 26.88
CA VAL A 120 -1.80 -1.48 26.43
C VAL A 120 -2.89 -1.41 27.48
#